data_AF-A0A662BKK4-F1
#
_entry.id   AF-A0A662BKK4-F1
#
_cell.length_a   1.000
_cell.length_b   1.000
_cell.length_c   1.000
_cell.angle_alpha   90.00
_cell.angle_beta   90.00
_cell.angle_gamma   90.00
#
_symmetry.space_group_name_H-M   'P 1'
#
loop_
_entity.id
_entity.type
_entity.pdbx_description
1 polymer ?
#
loop_
_entity_poly.entity_id
_entity_poly.type
_entity_poly.pdbx_seq_one_letter_code
_entity_poly.pdbx_strand_id
1 'polypeptide(L)'
;MEATKLLVKFCVLLVVFVACTTNNKKSNLPWEKHGKLIVNTNSRIIQHKDGTPFLWLGCTAWGMTEWLSREDVDIYLDDRKSKGMNIVQLCLFWGKRKDYPTNFLFES
;
A
#
# COMPACT_ATOMS: atom_id res chain seq x y z
N MET A 1 -22.48 47.88 -5.37
CA MET A 1 -21.74 47.61 -4.12
C MET A 1 -22.24 46.34 -3.41
N GLU A 2 -23.55 46.14 -3.25
CA GLU A 2 -24.10 44.95 -2.56
C GLU A 2 -23.90 43.64 -3.34
N ALA A 3 -24.09 43.64 -4.66
CA ALA A 3 -23.86 42.46 -5.49
C ALA A 3 -22.39 41.96 -5.42
N THR A 4 -21.42 42.88 -5.39
CA THR A 4 -20.00 42.57 -5.27
C THR A 4 -19.67 41.93 -3.92
N LYS A 5 -20.27 42.42 -2.83
CA LYS A 5 -20.12 41.83 -1.48
C LYS A 5 -20.75 40.43 -1.39
N LEU A 6 -21.91 40.24 -2.03
CA LEU A 6 -22.59 38.93 -2.08
C LEU A 6 -21.77 37.90 -2.88
N LEU A 7 -21.20 38.33 -4.01
CA LEU A 7 -20.36 37.48 -4.85
C LEU A 7 -19.08 37.05 -4.11
N VAL A 8 -18.42 37.99 -3.40
CA VAL A 8 -17.24 37.68 -2.59
C VAL A 8 -17.57 36.70 -1.47
N LYS A 9 -18.71 36.86 -0.78
CA LYS A 9 -19.16 35.90 0.25
C LYS A 9 -19.41 34.50 -0.33
N PHE A 10 -20.01 34.42 -1.51
CA PHE A 10 -20.25 33.16 -2.20
C PHE A 10 -18.94 32.49 -2.65
N CYS A 11 -17.99 33.26 -3.17
CA CYS A 11 -16.65 32.78 -3.53
C CYS A 11 -15.89 32.27 -2.29
N VAL A 12 -15.96 32.97 -1.15
CA VAL A 12 -15.34 32.52 0.11
C VAL A 12 -15.98 31.23 0.62
N LEU A 13 -17.32 31.12 0.56
CA LEU A 13 -18.04 29.90 0.92
C LEU A 13 -17.67 28.71 0.03
N LEU A 14 -17.54 28.92 -1.29
CA LEU A 14 -17.09 27.89 -2.22
C LEU A 14 -15.66 27.43 -1.95
N VAL A 15 -14.74 28.35 -1.65
CA VAL A 15 -13.35 28.01 -1.32
C VAL A 15 -13.28 27.19 -0.01
N VAL A 16 -14.05 27.56 1.01
CA VAL A 16 -14.13 26.79 2.27
C VAL A 16 -14.74 25.41 2.04
N PHE A 17 -15.78 25.31 1.22
CA PHE A 17 -16.42 24.03 0.89
C PHE A 17 -15.45 23.10 0.15
N VAL A 18 -14.72 23.59 -0.85
CA VAL A 18 -13.69 22.82 -1.57
C VAL A 18 -12.56 22.39 -0.62
N ALA A 19 -12.09 23.26 0.27
CA ALA A 19 -11.06 22.91 1.25
C ALA A 19 -11.53 21.79 2.22
N CYS A 20 -12.80 21.80 2.63
CA CYS A 20 -13.39 20.76 3.48
C CYS A 20 -13.56 19.40 2.78
N THR A 21 -13.55 19.34 1.44
CA THR A 21 -13.61 18.08 0.69
C THR A 21 -12.25 17.40 0.48
N THR A 22 -11.17 17.99 1.00
CA THR A 22 -9.83 17.38 0.93
C THR A 22 -9.74 16.16 1.84
N ASN A 23 -10.12 14.99 1.30
CA ASN A 23 -9.90 13.70 1.92
C ASN A 23 -8.41 13.38 1.94
N ASN A 24 -7.70 13.88 2.95
CA ASN A 24 -6.39 13.36 3.31
C ASN A 24 -6.59 11.92 3.80
N LYS A 25 -6.55 10.95 2.88
CA LYS A 25 -6.46 9.53 3.23
C LYS A 25 -5.15 9.32 3.96
N LYS A 26 -5.17 9.42 5.29
CA LYS A 26 -4.07 8.88 6.10
C LYS A 26 -4.03 7.39 5.84
N SER A 27 -2.85 6.90 5.46
CA SER A 27 -2.57 5.48 5.49
C SER A 27 -2.82 4.96 6.92
N ASN A 28 -3.28 3.72 7.02
CA ASN A 28 -3.45 3.01 8.29
C ASN A 28 -2.45 1.85 8.34
N LEU A 29 -1.17 2.17 8.19
CA LEU A 29 -0.13 1.15 8.13
C LEU A 29 0.19 0.69 9.56
N PRO A 30 0.44 -0.62 9.78
CA PRO A 30 0.72 -1.13 11.13
C PRO A 30 1.87 -0.39 11.84
N TRP A 31 2.88 0.04 11.10
CA TRP A 31 4.03 0.76 11.66
C TRP A 31 3.78 2.24 12.00
N GLU A 32 2.72 2.86 11.48
CA GLU A 32 2.31 4.20 11.92
C GLU A 32 1.64 4.15 13.29
N LYS A 33 0.94 3.04 13.57
CA LYS A 33 0.25 2.80 14.85
C LYS A 33 1.19 2.20 15.91
N HIS A 34 1.93 1.17 15.55
CA HIS A 34 2.70 0.34 16.50
C HIS A 34 4.22 0.64 16.46
N GLY A 35 4.67 1.42 15.48
CA GLY A 35 6.08 1.72 15.25
C GLY A 35 6.80 0.67 14.40
N LYS A 36 8.09 0.90 14.15
CA LYS A 36 8.95 0.02 13.33
C LYS A 36 9.05 -1.40 13.88
N LEU A 37 9.34 -2.37 13.01
CA LEU A 37 9.68 -3.73 13.41
C LEU A 37 11.03 -3.77 14.11
N ILE A 38 11.11 -4.56 15.18
CA ILE A 38 12.30 -4.84 15.98
C ILE A 38 12.35 -6.33 16.31
N VAL A 39 13.53 -6.82 16.62
CA VAL A 39 13.71 -8.13 17.26
C VAL A 39 13.43 -7.97 18.75
N ASN A 40 12.64 -8.87 19.34
CA ASN A 40 12.35 -8.83 20.77
C ASN A 40 13.61 -9.08 21.62
N THR A 41 13.53 -8.79 22.93
CA THR A 41 14.67 -8.92 23.86
C THR A 41 15.27 -10.33 23.92
N ASN A 42 14.44 -11.35 23.73
CA ASN A 42 14.86 -12.75 23.74
C ASN A 42 15.28 -13.29 22.36
N SER A 43 15.35 -12.43 21.33
CA SER A 43 15.78 -12.75 19.97
C SER A 43 15.05 -13.92 19.28
N ARG A 44 13.77 -14.13 19.60
CA ARG A 44 12.96 -15.24 19.06
C ARG A 44 11.77 -14.78 18.23
N ILE A 45 11.36 -13.52 18.37
CA ILE A 45 10.13 -12.99 17.79
C ILE A 45 10.40 -11.61 17.18
N ILE A 46 9.74 -11.33 16.07
CA ILE A 46 9.67 -9.98 15.49
C ILE A 46 8.43 -9.30 16.05
N GLN A 47 8.59 -8.07 16.52
CA GLN A 47 7.51 -7.28 17.10
C GLN A 47 7.62 -5.82 16.64
N HIS A 48 6.56 -5.06 16.84
CA HIS A 48 6.58 -3.62 16.71
C HIS A 48 7.27 -2.96 17.91
N LYS A 49 7.64 -1.68 17.76
CA LYS A 49 8.31 -0.89 18.81
C LYS A 49 7.50 -0.84 20.12
N ASP A 50 6.18 -0.83 20.03
CA ASP A 50 5.27 -0.82 21.20
C ASP A 50 5.09 -2.19 21.88
N GLY A 51 5.74 -3.24 21.37
CA GLY A 51 5.64 -4.61 21.90
C GLY A 51 4.60 -5.49 21.22
N THR A 52 3.78 -4.95 20.30
CA THR A 52 2.79 -5.75 19.55
C THR A 52 3.50 -6.81 18.69
N PRO A 53 3.21 -8.11 18.84
CA PRO A 53 3.84 -9.15 18.02
C PRO A 53 3.53 -8.99 16.53
N PHE A 54 4.53 -9.24 15.68
CA PHE A 54 4.38 -9.28 14.24
C PHE A 54 4.53 -10.73 13.75
N LEU A 55 3.40 -11.37 13.42
CA LEU A 55 3.41 -12.70 12.81
C LEU A 55 3.91 -12.57 11.37
N TRP A 56 5.08 -13.12 11.06
CA TRP A 56 5.63 -13.12 9.70
C TRP A 56 4.93 -14.21 8.87
N LEU A 57 3.89 -13.84 8.13
CA LEU A 57 3.16 -14.75 7.24
C LEU A 57 3.45 -14.36 5.78
N GLY A 58 4.43 -15.05 5.22
CA GLY A 58 5.03 -14.71 3.93
C GLY A 58 4.61 -15.61 2.77
N CYS A 59 4.63 -15.03 1.58
CA CYS A 59 4.62 -15.76 0.30
C CYS A 59 5.82 -15.37 -0.56
N THR A 60 6.13 -16.19 -1.57
CA THR A 60 7.25 -15.98 -2.47
C THR A 60 6.76 -15.62 -3.88
N ALA A 61 7.32 -14.54 -4.43
CA ALA A 61 7.03 -13.97 -5.74
C ALA A 61 8.35 -13.61 -6.43
N TRP A 62 9.25 -14.59 -6.54
CA TRP A 62 10.64 -14.38 -6.92
C TRP A 62 10.84 -13.48 -8.16
N GLY A 63 10.00 -13.63 -9.19
CA GLY A 63 10.10 -12.89 -10.45
C GLY A 63 9.21 -11.66 -10.56
N MET A 64 8.59 -11.21 -9.45
CA MET A 64 7.62 -10.10 -9.46
C MET A 64 8.15 -8.84 -10.18
N THR A 65 9.43 -8.51 -10.00
CA THR A 65 10.06 -7.30 -10.56
C THR A 65 10.36 -7.38 -12.06
N GLU A 66 10.48 -8.59 -12.62
CA GLU A 66 10.92 -8.79 -14.01
C GLU A 66 9.84 -9.42 -14.89
N TRP A 67 8.90 -10.18 -14.32
CA TRP A 67 7.98 -11.05 -15.05
C TRP A 67 6.53 -10.57 -15.03
N LEU A 68 6.16 -9.70 -14.08
CA LEU A 68 4.80 -9.21 -13.96
C LEU A 68 4.68 -7.80 -14.56
N SER A 69 3.60 -7.56 -15.28
CA SER A 69 3.17 -6.19 -15.57
C SER A 69 2.74 -5.50 -14.27
N ARG A 70 2.59 -4.17 -14.32
CA ARG A 70 2.14 -3.42 -13.16
C ARG A 70 0.73 -3.86 -12.73
N GLU A 71 -0.12 -4.16 -13.71
CA GLU A 71 -1.49 -4.63 -13.51
C GLU A 71 -1.51 -6.02 -12.87
N ASP A 72 -0.63 -6.93 -13.30
CA ASP A 72 -0.50 -8.27 -12.70
C ASP A 72 0.01 -8.21 -11.25
N VAL A 73 0.88 -7.24 -10.92
CA VAL A 73 1.33 -7.01 -9.54
C VAL A 73 0.16 -6.61 -8.65
N ASP A 74 -0.72 -5.71 -9.11
CA ASP A 74 -1.90 -5.29 -8.35
C ASP A 74 -2.82 -6.50 -8.08
N ILE A 75 -3.11 -7.32 -9.10
CA ILE A 75 -3.91 -8.55 -8.96
C ILE A 75 -3.26 -9.54 -7.99
N TYR A 76 -1.95 -9.76 -8.10
CA TYR A 76 -1.20 -10.65 -7.22
C TYR A 76 -1.30 -10.18 -5.77
N LEU A 77 -1.04 -8.89 -5.50
CA LEU A 77 -1.01 -8.34 -4.15
C LEU A 77 -2.39 -8.32 -3.49
N ASP A 78 -3.45 -8.06 -4.26
CA ASP A 78 -4.83 -8.11 -3.77
C ASP A 78 -5.25 -9.53 -3.36
N ASP A 79 -4.87 -10.57 -4.13
CA ASP A 79 -5.11 -11.95 -3.71
C ASP A 79 -4.28 -12.32 -2.47
N ARG A 80 -3.01 -11.90 -2.39
CA ARG A 80 -2.20 -12.19 -1.19
C ARG A 80 -2.79 -11.54 0.06
N LYS A 81 -3.28 -10.32 -0.07
CA LYS A 81 -3.98 -9.60 0.99
C LYS A 81 -5.27 -10.30 1.39
N SER A 82 -6.07 -10.79 0.44
CA SER A 82 -7.33 -11.51 0.75
C SER A 82 -7.09 -12.81 1.52
N LYS A 83 -5.91 -13.43 1.32
CA LYS A 83 -5.45 -14.61 2.06
C LYS A 83 -4.75 -14.30 3.39
N GLY A 84 -4.67 -13.04 3.78
CA GLY A 84 -4.07 -12.61 5.05
C GLY A 84 -2.55 -12.59 5.07
N MET A 85 -1.89 -12.72 3.91
CA MET A 85 -0.42 -12.60 3.82
C MET A 85 -0.01 -11.16 4.15
N ASN A 86 1.10 -11.01 4.87
CA ASN A 86 1.65 -9.70 5.24
C ASN A 86 3.11 -9.49 4.83
N ILE A 87 3.74 -10.51 4.24
CA ILE A 87 5.06 -10.44 3.63
C ILE A 87 5.02 -11.04 2.23
N VAL A 88 5.66 -10.37 1.27
CA VAL A 88 5.98 -10.93 -0.05
C VAL A 88 7.49 -10.87 -0.23
N GLN A 89 8.12 -12.00 -0.51
CA GLN A 89 9.54 -12.08 -0.83
C GLN A 89 9.73 -12.14 -2.34
N LEU A 90 10.65 -11.34 -2.88
CA LEU A 90 10.95 -11.29 -4.31
C LEU A 90 12.45 -11.12 -4.55
N CYS A 91 12.92 -11.45 -5.75
CA CYS A 91 14.26 -11.09 -6.18
C CYS A 91 14.23 -9.67 -6.75
N LEU A 92 15.09 -8.79 -6.25
CA LEU A 92 15.22 -7.46 -6.86
C LEU A 92 15.74 -7.56 -8.31
N PHE A 93 16.65 -8.51 -8.54
CA PHE A 93 17.17 -8.88 -9.85
C PHE A 93 17.34 -10.40 -9.88
N TRP A 94 16.79 -11.07 -10.90
CA TRP A 94 16.88 -12.51 -11.10
C TRP A 94 17.60 -12.83 -12.42
N GLY A 95 17.52 -11.95 -13.42
CA GLY A 95 18.29 -12.03 -14.66
C GLY A 95 17.42 -11.91 -15.91
N LYS A 96 17.92 -11.18 -16.92
CA LYS A 96 17.16 -10.86 -18.14
C LYS A 96 16.79 -12.12 -18.94
N ARG A 97 15.51 -12.49 -18.96
CA ARG A 97 14.91 -13.33 -20.01
C ARG A 97 14.72 -12.52 -21.29
N LYS A 98 14.94 -13.15 -22.46
CA LYS A 98 14.88 -12.49 -23.78
C LYS A 98 13.51 -12.62 -24.46
N ASP A 99 12.56 -13.29 -23.82
CA ASP A 99 11.25 -13.68 -24.33
C ASP A 99 10.13 -13.11 -23.44
N TYR A 100 9.30 -12.23 -24.00
CA TYR A 100 8.18 -11.53 -23.34
C TYR A 100 6.92 -11.61 -24.24
N PRO A 101 5.67 -11.65 -23.69
CA PRO A 101 5.22 -11.92 -22.30
C PRO A 101 4.51 -13.29 -22.12
N THR A 102 4.56 -13.85 -20.91
CA THR A 102 3.69 -14.95 -20.45
C THR A 102 2.37 -14.38 -19.92
N ASN A 103 1.27 -14.61 -20.64
CA ASN A 103 -0.07 -14.28 -20.14
C ASN A 103 -0.42 -15.22 -18.97
N PHE A 104 -0.78 -14.65 -17.81
CA PHE A 104 -1.43 -15.40 -16.74
C PHE A 104 -2.89 -15.63 -17.12
N LEU A 105 -3.18 -16.78 -17.72
CA LEU A 105 -4.57 -17.23 -17.86
C LEU A 105 -5.01 -17.74 -16.49
N PHE A 106 -5.83 -16.96 -15.80
CA PHE A 106 -6.52 -17.40 -14.60
C PHE A 106 -7.65 -18.35 -15.03
N GLU A 107 -7.43 -19.66 -14.99
CA GLU A 107 -8.54 -20.61 -14.92
C GLU A 107 -9.04 -20.65 -13.47
N SER A 108 -10.34 -20.38 -13.32
CA SER A 108 -11.10 -20.34 -12.07
C SER A 108 -11.33 -21.72 -11.47
#